data_AF-A0A0B7NMA4-F1
#
_entry.id   AF-A0A0B7NMA4-F1
#
_cell.length_a   1.000
_cell.length_b   1.000
_cell.length_c   1.000
_cell.angle_alpha   90.00
_cell.angle_beta   90.00
_cell.angle_gamma   90.00
#
_symmetry.space_group_name_H-M   'P 1'
#
loop_
_entity.id
_entity.type
_entity.pdbx_description
1 polymer ?
#
loop_
_entity_poly.entity_id
_entity_poly.type
_entity_poly.pdbx_seq_one_letter_code
_entity_poly.pdbx_strand_id
1 'polypeptide(L)'
;MRHKKRQAHTYTPASRNTNDPASFEPRKGHKVERLANRTLDENQIYMDALHNQFRIRLNSLVKSCGKKKHDELKSKLLKASRIPIGVVSKAQQNLDVKGSPIESMLRENARNGGPKAVTYWIDYVEQNFDATSESLSKGKSAEDNIG
;
A
#
# COMPACT_ATOMS: atom_id res chain seq x y z
N MET A 1 -83.74 16.17 23.39
CA MET A 1 -82.49 15.99 24.16
C MET A 1 -81.78 14.75 23.65
N ARG A 2 -80.58 14.90 23.07
CA ARG A 2 -79.79 13.78 22.53
C ARG A 2 -78.36 13.94 23.04
N HIS A 3 -78.03 13.17 24.09
CA HIS A 3 -76.73 13.22 24.74
C HIS A 3 -75.64 12.68 23.80
N LYS A 4 -74.63 13.51 23.52
CA LYS A 4 -73.39 13.10 22.85
C LYS A 4 -72.62 12.15 23.76
N LYS A 5 -72.53 10.89 23.35
CA LYS A 5 -71.75 9.84 24.02
C LYS A 5 -70.26 10.14 23.82
N ARG A 6 -69.59 10.64 24.86
CA ARG A 6 -68.13 10.81 24.90
C ARG A 6 -67.53 9.41 24.94
N GLN A 7 -66.81 9.01 23.90
CA GLN A 7 -65.99 7.80 23.97
C GLN A 7 -64.79 8.09 24.88
N ALA A 8 -64.67 7.31 25.95
CA ALA A 8 -63.47 7.29 26.78
C ALA A 8 -62.35 6.68 25.95
N HIS A 9 -61.26 7.43 25.73
CA HIS A 9 -60.02 6.85 25.24
C HIS A 9 -59.44 5.97 26.34
N THR A 10 -59.66 4.67 26.23
CA THR A 10 -58.92 3.66 27.00
C THR A 10 -57.47 3.71 26.52
N TYR A 11 -56.57 4.25 27.35
CA TYR A 11 -55.13 4.13 27.13
C TYR A 11 -54.72 2.69 27.48
N THR A 12 -54.54 1.86 26.46
CA THR A 12 -53.88 0.55 26.57
C THR A 12 -52.39 0.72 26.28
N PRO A 13 -51.49 0.60 27.28
CA PRO A 13 -50.06 0.57 27.03
C PRO A 13 -49.64 -0.88 26.82
N ALA A 14 -49.78 -1.42 25.61
CA ALA A 14 -49.25 -2.75 25.32
C ALA A 14 -49.01 -2.93 23.82
N SER A 15 -47.85 -2.46 23.39
CA SER A 15 -46.92 -3.13 22.49
C SER A 15 -45.95 -2.05 22.00
N ARG A 16 -44.85 -1.87 22.73
CA ARG A 16 -43.66 -1.29 22.10
C ARG A 16 -43.29 -2.27 21.00
N ASN A 17 -43.57 -1.93 19.74
CA ASN A 17 -42.86 -2.50 18.61
C ASN A 17 -41.39 -2.09 18.76
N THR A 18 -40.66 -2.81 19.61
CA THR A 18 -39.23 -2.96 19.44
C THR A 18 -39.09 -3.66 18.10
N ASN A 19 -38.65 -2.91 17.08
CA ASN A 19 -38.09 -3.54 15.90
C ASN A 19 -37.07 -4.54 16.41
N ASP A 20 -37.30 -5.83 16.17
CA ASP A 20 -36.26 -6.83 16.36
C ASP A 20 -35.02 -6.31 15.63
N PRO A 21 -33.85 -6.23 16.29
CA PRO A 21 -32.64 -5.88 15.57
C PRO A 21 -32.51 -6.89 14.43
N ALA A 22 -32.32 -6.38 13.20
CA ALA A 22 -32.11 -7.23 12.05
C ALA A 22 -31.10 -8.30 12.43
N SER A 23 -31.54 -9.57 12.44
CA SER A 23 -30.67 -10.70 12.67
C SER A 23 -29.58 -10.61 11.60
N PHE A 24 -28.42 -10.11 12.00
CA PHE A 24 -27.21 -10.23 11.22
C PHE A 24 -26.88 -11.71 11.28
N GLU A 25 -27.43 -12.48 10.34
CA GLU A 25 -26.69 -13.64 9.90
C GLU A 25 -25.34 -13.08 9.46
N PRO A 26 -24.22 -13.48 10.08
CA PRO A 26 -22.94 -13.19 9.48
C PRO A 26 -23.04 -13.82 8.10
N ARG A 27 -23.04 -12.98 7.05
CA ARG A 27 -22.73 -13.45 5.68
C ARG A 27 -21.59 -14.43 5.89
N LYS A 28 -21.71 -15.66 5.41
CA LYS A 28 -20.61 -16.64 5.37
C LYS A 28 -19.45 -15.92 4.70
N GLY A 29 -18.67 -15.24 5.53
CA GLY A 29 -17.64 -14.36 5.10
C GLY A 29 -16.65 -15.29 4.48
N HIS A 30 -16.18 -14.94 3.30
CA HIS A 30 -14.76 -15.09 3.05
C HIS A 30 -14.08 -14.74 4.36
N LYS A 31 -13.60 -15.77 5.07
CA LYS A 31 -12.69 -15.55 6.18
C LYS A 31 -11.66 -14.63 5.57
N VAL A 32 -11.55 -13.42 6.10
CA VAL A 32 -10.30 -12.69 6.04
C VAL A 32 -9.36 -13.60 6.82
N GLU A 33 -8.85 -14.63 6.16
CA GLU A 33 -7.90 -15.56 6.71
C GLU A 33 -6.72 -14.68 7.08
N ARG A 34 -6.62 -14.53 8.39
CA ARG A 34 -5.67 -13.73 9.15
C ARG A 34 -4.40 -13.45 8.35
N LEU A 35 -4.29 -12.21 7.85
CA LEU A 35 -2.99 -11.64 7.48
C LEU A 35 -1.99 -11.71 8.66
N ALA A 36 -2.49 -11.83 9.90
CA ALA A 36 -1.67 -12.00 11.10
C ALA A 36 -0.86 -13.32 11.13
N ASN A 37 -1.12 -14.28 10.23
CA ASN A 37 -0.40 -15.56 10.18
C ASN A 37 0.68 -15.62 9.09
N ARG A 38 1.04 -14.49 8.46
CA ARG A 38 2.17 -14.47 7.51
C ARG A 38 3.43 -14.92 8.25
N THR A 39 4.03 -16.00 7.78
CA THR A 39 5.35 -16.43 8.25
C THR A 39 6.34 -15.32 7.90
N LEU A 40 7.40 -15.15 8.71
CA LEU A 40 8.47 -14.18 8.44
C LEU A 40 9.01 -14.30 7.00
N ASP A 41 8.96 -15.52 6.45
CA ASP A 41 9.34 -15.86 5.08
C ASP A 41 8.50 -15.13 4.01
N GLU A 42 7.18 -15.04 4.18
CA GLU A 42 6.31 -14.34 3.22
C GLU A 42 6.56 -12.83 3.18
N ASN A 43 6.76 -12.21 4.35
CA ASN A 43 7.07 -10.79 4.42
C ASN A 43 8.43 -10.48 3.80
N GLN A 44 9.40 -11.39 3.95
CA GLN A 44 10.69 -11.26 3.28
C GLN A 44 10.53 -11.32 1.75
N ILE A 45 9.77 -12.29 1.23
CA ILE A 45 9.46 -12.39 -0.22
C ILE A 45 8.83 -11.09 -0.74
N TYR A 46 7.87 -10.52 -0.01
CA TYR A 46 7.24 -9.26 -0.39
C TYR A 46 8.21 -8.07 -0.37
N MET A 47 9.08 -7.99 0.63
CA MET A 47 10.10 -6.95 0.71
C MET A 47 11.13 -7.07 -0.42
N ASP A 48 11.55 -8.29 -0.75
CA ASP A 48 12.50 -8.55 -1.84
C ASP A 48 11.91 -8.16 -3.20
N ALA A 49 10.64 -8.51 -3.45
CA ALA A 49 9.94 -8.09 -4.65
C ALA A 49 9.80 -6.55 -4.75
N LEU A 50 9.53 -5.90 -3.61
CA LEU A 50 9.45 -4.44 -3.53
C LEU A 50 10.81 -3.78 -3.80
N HIS A 51 11.88 -4.28 -3.17
CA HIS A 51 13.26 -3.81 -3.39
C HIS A 51 13.70 -3.99 -4.85
N ASN A 52 13.34 -5.10 -5.48
CA ASN A 52 13.63 -5.29 -6.90
C ASN A 52 12.94 -4.22 -7.77
N GLN A 53 11.69 -3.86 -7.44
CA GLN A 53 11.01 -2.75 -8.14
C GLN A 53 11.64 -1.38 -7.82
N PHE A 54 12.13 -1.15 -6.60
CA PHE A 54 12.91 0.05 -6.29
C PHE A 54 14.16 0.14 -7.15
N ARG A 55 14.93 -0.96 -7.27
CA ARG A 55 16.11 -1.05 -8.14
C ARG A 55 15.79 -0.68 -9.58
N ILE A 56 14.78 -1.32 -10.17
CA ILE A 56 14.38 -1.08 -11.55
C ILE A 56 13.96 0.37 -11.74
N ARG A 57 13.19 0.92 -10.79
CA ARG A 57 12.72 2.30 -10.86
C ARG A 57 13.87 3.30 -10.74
N LEU A 58 14.77 3.11 -9.78
CA LEU A 58 15.94 3.96 -9.57
C LEU A 58 16.85 3.96 -10.80
N ASN A 59 17.18 2.78 -11.33
CA ASN A 59 17.96 2.64 -12.56
C ASN A 59 17.33 3.39 -13.72
N SER A 60 16.01 3.27 -13.91
CA SER A 60 15.29 3.98 -14.96
C SER A 60 15.38 5.50 -14.79
N LEU A 61 15.20 6.00 -13.57
CA LEU A 61 15.28 7.42 -13.26
C LEU A 61 16.69 7.96 -13.50
N VAL A 62 17.73 7.30 -12.98
CA VAL A 62 19.13 7.70 -13.15
C VAL A 62 19.57 7.61 -14.62
N LYS A 63 19.11 6.59 -15.37
CA LYS A 63 19.39 6.47 -16.81
C LYS A 63 18.74 7.59 -17.62
N SER A 64 17.51 7.98 -17.27
CA SER A 64 16.77 9.06 -17.95
C SER A 64 17.28 10.46 -17.55
N CYS A 65 17.83 10.59 -16.35
CA CYS A 65 18.40 11.82 -15.85
C CYS A 65 19.86 11.91 -16.30
N GLY A 66 20.17 12.84 -17.22
CA GLY A 66 21.55 13.05 -17.65
C GLY A 66 22.49 13.33 -16.46
N LYS A 67 23.76 12.93 -16.59
CA LYS A 67 24.79 12.99 -15.51
C LYS A 67 24.82 14.33 -14.76
N LYS A 68 24.66 15.45 -15.47
CA LYS A 68 24.69 16.82 -14.90
C LYS A 68 23.55 17.14 -13.92
N LYS A 69 22.50 16.31 -13.85
CA LYS A 69 21.31 16.53 -13.02
C LYS A 69 21.15 15.47 -11.92
N HIS A 70 22.18 14.67 -11.66
CA HIS A 70 22.12 13.58 -10.68
C HIS A 70 21.92 14.10 -9.25
N ASP A 71 22.59 15.18 -8.87
CA ASP A 71 22.41 15.78 -7.52
C ASP A 71 20.99 16.32 -7.30
N GLU A 72 20.44 16.99 -8.32
CA GLU A 72 19.06 17.47 -8.31
C GLU A 72 18.06 16.31 -8.20
N LEU A 73 18.31 15.24 -8.97
CA LEU A 73 17.51 14.02 -8.91
C LEU A 73 17.59 13.39 -7.52
N LYS A 74 18.79 13.20 -6.94
CA LYS A 74 18.97 12.62 -5.61
C LYS A 74 18.20 13.43 -4.57
N SER A 75 18.37 14.75 -4.55
CA SER A 75 17.65 15.64 -3.62
C SER A 75 16.13 15.52 -3.77
N LYS A 76 15.62 15.44 -5.00
CA LYS A 76 14.19 15.25 -5.28
C LYS A 76 13.68 13.90 -4.78
N LEU A 77 14.44 12.82 -4.95
CA LEU A 77 14.04 11.48 -4.54
C LEU A 77 14.06 11.31 -3.01
N LEU A 78 15.02 11.93 -2.32
CA LEU A 78 15.08 11.93 -0.86
C LEU A 78 13.96 12.77 -0.21
N LYS A 79 13.45 13.78 -0.92
CA LYS A 79 12.29 14.59 -0.49
C LYS A 79 10.94 14.02 -0.92
N ALA A 80 10.90 12.77 -1.40
CA ALA A 80 9.66 12.16 -1.87
C ALA A 80 8.65 12.01 -0.72
N SER A 81 7.39 12.39 -0.95
CA SER A 81 6.29 12.18 0.01
C SER A 81 5.54 10.86 -0.20
N ARG A 82 5.79 10.17 -1.32
CA ARG A 82 5.12 8.93 -1.72
C ARG A 82 6.09 8.01 -2.46
N ILE A 83 5.83 6.71 -2.40
CA ILE A 83 6.48 5.73 -3.29
C ILE A 83 6.13 6.08 -4.75
N PRO A 84 7.08 5.95 -5.70
CA PRO A 84 6.78 6.13 -7.11
C PRO A 84 5.59 5.28 -7.59
N ILE A 85 4.75 5.87 -8.42
CA ILE A 85 3.55 5.22 -8.95
C ILE A 85 3.93 3.92 -9.67
N GLY A 86 3.13 2.88 -9.44
CA GLY A 86 3.26 1.58 -10.10
C GLY A 86 4.31 0.65 -9.52
N VAL A 87 5.15 1.09 -8.58
CA VAL A 87 6.17 0.23 -7.95
C VAL A 87 5.52 -0.92 -7.18
N VAL A 88 4.56 -0.61 -6.30
CA VAL A 88 3.89 -1.62 -5.47
C VAL A 88 3.06 -2.57 -6.34
N SER A 89 2.31 -2.03 -7.30
CA SER A 89 1.48 -2.85 -8.20
C SER A 89 2.32 -3.77 -9.08
N LYS A 90 3.47 -3.31 -9.60
CA LYS A 90 4.39 -4.15 -10.37
C LYS A 90 5.05 -5.23 -9.51
N ALA A 91 5.38 -4.91 -8.26
CA ALA A 91 5.93 -5.91 -7.34
C ALA A 91 4.92 -7.04 -7.08
N GLN A 92 3.65 -6.69 -6.90
CA GLN A 92 2.57 -7.67 -6.77
C GLN A 92 2.37 -8.50 -8.05
N GLN A 93 2.37 -7.84 -9.22
CA GLN A 93 2.24 -8.52 -10.50
C GLN A 93 3.37 -9.53 -10.72
N ASN A 94 4.61 -9.18 -10.37
CA ASN A 94 5.75 -10.08 -10.54
C ASN A 94 5.71 -11.30 -9.62
N LEU A 95 5.01 -11.21 -8.49
CA LEU A 95 4.81 -12.34 -7.59
C LEU A 95 3.58 -13.19 -7.95
N ASP A 96 2.82 -12.81 -8.97
CA ASP A 96 1.55 -13.45 -9.38
C ASP A 96 0.57 -13.65 -8.22
N VAL A 97 0.54 -12.70 -7.29
CA VAL A 97 -0.32 -12.77 -6.10
C VAL A 97 -1.67 -12.13 -6.35
N LYS A 98 -2.73 -12.80 -5.89
CA LYS A 98 -4.09 -12.24 -5.93
C LYS A 98 -4.26 -11.17 -4.85
N GLY A 99 -4.94 -10.07 -5.21
CA GLY A 99 -5.25 -8.98 -4.28
C GLY A 99 -4.05 -8.05 -4.03
N SER A 100 -4.01 -7.45 -2.84
CA SER A 100 -3.02 -6.42 -2.47
C SER A 100 -2.10 -6.77 -1.29
N PRO A 101 -1.42 -7.93 -1.28
CA PRO A 101 -0.70 -8.39 -0.10
C PRO A 101 0.49 -7.51 0.29
N ILE A 102 1.23 -6.95 -0.67
CA ILE A 102 2.34 -6.02 -0.40
C ILE A 102 1.81 -4.71 0.18
N GLU A 103 0.72 -4.16 -0.39
CA GLU A 103 0.11 -2.94 0.15
C GLU A 103 -0.41 -3.16 1.57
N SER A 104 -1.06 -4.30 1.82
CA SER A 104 -1.52 -4.67 3.15
C SER A 104 -0.37 -4.82 4.14
N MET A 105 0.74 -5.46 3.74
CA MET A 105 1.96 -5.57 4.56
C MET A 105 2.49 -4.18 4.94
N LEU A 106 2.66 -3.29 3.96
CA LEU A 106 3.18 -1.94 4.20
C LEU A 106 2.28 -1.14 5.12
N ARG A 107 0.96 -1.30 5.00
CA ARG A 107 -0.04 -0.65 5.85
C ARG A 107 0.00 -1.20 7.28
N GLU A 108 0.12 -2.51 7.42
CA GLU A 108 0.20 -3.18 8.71
C GLU A 108 1.50 -2.84 9.45
N ASN A 109 2.65 -2.89 8.77
CA ASN A 109 3.93 -2.47 9.33
C ASN A 109 3.85 -1.04 9.87
N ALA A 110 3.29 -0.10 9.10
CA ALA A 110 3.13 1.29 9.55
C ALA A 110 2.17 1.43 10.75
N ARG A 111 1.14 0.59 10.86
CA ARG A 111 0.22 0.58 12.00
C ARG A 111 0.87 0.02 13.26
N ASN A 112 1.78 -0.92 13.12
CA ASN A 112 2.50 -1.58 14.22
C ASN A 112 3.75 -0.80 14.66
N GLY A 113 3.85 0.50 14.31
CA GLY A 113 4.98 1.36 14.69
C GLY A 113 6.23 1.21 13.81
N GLY A 114 6.15 0.42 12.74
CA GLY A 114 7.22 0.30 11.75
C GLY A 114 7.30 1.48 10.77
N PRO A 115 8.32 1.48 9.89
CA PRO A 115 8.50 2.53 8.89
C PRO A 115 7.31 2.65 7.93
N LYS A 116 7.04 3.87 7.46
CA LYS A 116 6.05 4.09 6.41
C LYS A 116 6.61 3.57 5.08
N ALA A 117 5.69 3.21 4.18
CA ALA A 117 6.02 2.76 2.82
C ALA A 117 7.05 3.68 2.11
N VAL A 118 6.86 5.00 2.19
CA VAL A 118 7.77 5.99 1.58
C VAL A 118 9.17 5.97 2.20
N THR A 119 9.29 5.66 3.49
CA THR A 119 10.59 5.59 4.17
C THR A 119 11.46 4.51 3.55
N TYR A 120 10.91 3.31 3.29
CA TYR A 120 11.66 2.25 2.58
C TYR A 120 12.19 2.70 1.21
N TRP A 121 11.43 3.53 0.48
CA TRP A 121 11.90 4.08 -0.79
C TRP A 121 13.04 5.08 -0.59
N ILE A 122 12.91 6.00 0.39
CA ILE A 122 13.94 7.00 0.69
C ILE A 122 15.23 6.31 1.13
N ASP A 123 15.14 5.37 2.07
CA ASP A 123 16.29 4.61 2.59
C ASP A 123 16.98 3.84 1.46
N TYR A 124 16.20 3.22 0.56
CA TYR A 124 16.74 2.54 -0.60
C TYR A 124 17.50 3.50 -1.53
N VAL A 125 16.94 4.68 -1.80
CA VAL A 125 17.59 5.71 -2.63
C VAL A 125 18.89 6.17 -1.97
N GLU A 126 18.86 6.47 -0.66
CA GLU A 126 20.03 6.95 0.07
C GLU A 126 21.20 5.95 -0.01
N GLN A 127 20.90 4.65 0.14
CA GLN A 127 21.91 3.60 0.11
C GLN A 127 22.42 3.26 -1.30
N ASN A 128 21.59 3.39 -2.34
CA ASN A 128 21.88 2.82 -3.66
C ASN A 128 22.11 3.86 -4.78
N PHE A 129 21.80 5.14 -4.55
CA PHE A 129 21.84 6.14 -5.63
C PHE A 129 23.23 6.31 -6.23
N ASP A 130 24.26 6.47 -5.39
CA ASP A 130 25.63 6.75 -5.85
C ASP A 130 26.24 5.54 -6.57
N ALA A 131 26.05 4.33 -6.02
CA ALA A 131 26.48 3.11 -6.68
C ALA A 131 25.78 2.90 -8.05
N THR A 132 24.49 3.26 -8.14
CA THR A 132 23.71 3.19 -9.38
C THR A 132 24.19 4.20 -10.43
N SER A 133 24.44 5.44 -10.02
CA SER A 133 24.90 6.51 -10.92
C SER A 133 26.28 6.21 -11.47
N GLU A 134 27.20 5.72 -10.63
CA GLU A 134 28.54 5.32 -11.04
C GLU A 134 28.51 4.14 -12.01
N SER A 135 27.74 3.09 -11.72
CA SER A 135 27.65 1.89 -12.57
C SER A 135 27.14 2.24 -13.97
N LEU A 136 26.11 3.08 -14.06
CA LEU A 136 25.56 3.55 -15.34
C LEU A 136 26.52 4.51 -16.07
N SER A 137 27.37 5.21 -15.34
CA SER A 137 28.37 6.09 -15.95
C SER A 137 29.49 5.32 -16.63
N LYS A 138 29.91 4.18 -16.05
CA LYS A 138 30.96 3.28 -16.55
C LYS A 138 30.46 2.41 -17.70
N GLY A 139 29.22 1.93 -17.65
CA GLY A 139 28.61 1.14 -18.73
C GLY A 139 28.53 1.86 -20.08
N LYS A 140 28.43 3.20 -20.09
CA LYS A 140 28.48 4.00 -21.33
C LYS A 140 29.88 4.17 -21.91
N SER A 141 30.94 4.04 -21.09
CA SER A 141 32.31 4.21 -21.57
C SER A 141 32.87 2.98 -22.30
N ALA A 142 32.17 1.85 -22.25
CA ALA A 142 32.58 0.61 -22.92
C ALA A 142 32.02 0.46 -24.34
N GLU A 143 30.99 1.24 -24.74
CA GLU A 143 30.37 1.14 -26.07
C GLU A 143 30.94 2.13 -27.11
N ASP A 144 31.72 3.13 -26.68
CA ASP A 144 32.34 4.13 -27.57
C ASP A 144 33.78 3.76 -28.02
N ASN A 145 34.21 2.49 -27.85
CA ASN A 145 35.52 1.99 -28.28
C ASN A 145 35.43 0.72 -29.16
N ILE A 146 34.50 0.71 -30.11
CA ILE A 146 34.57 -0.19 -31.27
C ILE A 146 34.38 0.71 -32.50
N GLY A 147 35.44 0.78 -33.31
CA GLY A 147 35.69 1.79 -34.34
C GLY A 147 34.92 1.65 -35.63
#